data_AF-A0A966B1U7-F1
#
_entry.id   AF-A0A966B1U7-F1
#
_cell.length_a   1.000
_cell.length_b   1.000
_cell.length_c   1.000
_cell.angle_alpha   90.00
_cell.angle_beta   90.00
_cell.angle_gamma   90.00
#
_symmetry.space_group_name_H-M   'P 1'
#
loop_
_entity.id
_entity.type
_entity.pdbx_description
1 polymer ?
#
loop_
_entity_poly.entity_id
_entity_poly.type
_entity_poly.pdbx_seq_one_letter_code
_entity_poly.pdbx_strand_id
1 'polypeptide(L)'
;MASIQDFNYAGLRADNDKIISTQMYLPMPTHGSSTADFFHPLCRHIENTVITGKVPYPVERTLLTSGMTLAGVESLHMGQIPVATPHMNVSYKVGKESTYWKG
;
A
#
# COMPACT_ATOMS: atom_id res chain seq x y z
N MET A 1 -26.15 -12.28 10.30
CA MET A 1 -25.31 -11.13 9.92
C MET A 1 -23.90 -11.64 9.69
N ALA A 2 -23.30 -11.37 8.53
CA ALA A 2 -21.90 -11.73 8.30
C ALA A 2 -21.04 -10.98 9.32
N SER A 3 -20.19 -11.70 10.05
CA SER A 3 -19.29 -11.15 11.08
C SER A 3 -18.11 -10.43 10.43
N ILE A 4 -18.39 -9.39 9.66
CA ILE A 4 -17.38 -8.55 9.03
C ILE A 4 -16.88 -7.58 10.12
N GLN A 5 -15.70 -7.87 10.69
CA GLN A 5 -15.10 -7.08 11.77
C GLN A 5 -13.92 -6.21 11.32
N ASP A 6 -13.58 -6.23 10.03
CA ASP A 6 -12.41 -5.55 9.47
C ASP A 6 -12.74 -4.27 8.69
N PHE A 7 -11.70 -3.57 8.24
CA PHE A 7 -11.81 -2.40 7.38
C PHE A 7 -12.32 -2.79 5.99
N ASN A 8 -13.43 -2.18 5.59
CA ASN A 8 -14.02 -2.40 4.28
C ASN A 8 -14.02 -1.09 3.49
N TYR A 9 -13.76 -1.21 2.19
CA TYR A 9 -13.92 -0.13 1.23
C TYR A 9 -14.94 -0.56 0.18
N ALA A 10 -15.80 0.37 -0.21
CA ALA A 10 -16.62 0.26 -1.41
C ALA A 10 -16.55 1.59 -2.17
N GLY A 11 -16.37 1.52 -3.49
CA GLY A 11 -16.25 2.69 -4.36
C GLY A 11 -16.98 2.47 -5.68
N LEU A 12 -17.68 3.51 -6.14
CA LEU A 12 -18.28 3.54 -7.47
C LEU A 12 -17.22 3.96 -8.48
N ARG A 13 -17.04 3.15 -9.52
CA ARG A 13 -16.14 3.45 -10.62
C ARG A 13 -16.79 4.42 -11.60
N ALA A 14 -16.22 5.61 -11.74
CA ALA A 14 -16.71 6.63 -12.67
C ALA A 14 -16.62 6.21 -14.15
N ASP A 15 -15.76 5.25 -14.51
CA ASP A 15 -15.58 4.82 -15.90
C ASP A 15 -16.64 3.82 -16.39
N ASN A 16 -17.36 3.15 -15.49
CA ASN A 16 -18.30 2.08 -15.87
C ASN A 16 -19.45 1.82 -14.89
N ASP A 17 -19.66 2.70 -13.91
CA ASP A 17 -20.71 2.63 -12.88
C ASP A 17 -20.73 1.33 -12.06
N LYS A 18 -19.62 0.57 -12.05
CA LYS A 18 -19.51 -0.63 -11.22
C LYS A 18 -19.07 -0.26 -9.81
N ILE A 19 -19.73 -0.87 -8.82
CA ILE A 19 -19.24 -0.86 -7.44
C ILE A 19 -18.10 -1.87 -7.33
N ILE A 20 -16.95 -1.42 -6.86
CA ILE A 20 -15.87 -2.29 -6.38
C ILE A 20 -15.87 -2.27 -4.86
N SER A 21 -15.67 -3.43 -4.25
CA SER A 21 -15.53 -3.54 -2.80
C SER A 21 -14.32 -4.39 -2.46
N THR A 22 -13.63 -4.02 -1.38
CA THR A 22 -12.52 -4.81 -0.82
C THR A 22 -12.63 -4.84 0.69
N GLN A 23 -12.52 -6.05 1.26
CA GLN A 23 -12.26 -6.23 2.68
C GLN A 23 -10.74 -6.27 2.87
N MET A 24 -10.23 -5.40 3.73
CA MET A 24 -8.82 -5.43 4.12
C MET A 24 -8.68 -6.39 5.29
N TYR A 25 -8.23 -7.60 5.00
CA TYR A 25 -7.98 -8.59 6.04
C TYR A 25 -6.67 -8.26 6.77
N LEU A 26 -6.77 -7.92 8.04
CA LEU A 26 -5.62 -7.84 8.91
C LEU A 26 -5.46 -9.19 9.61
N PRO A 27 -4.26 -9.79 9.65
CA PRO A 27 -4.01 -11.00 10.41
C PRO A 27 -3.95 -10.68 11.92
N MET A 28 -5.04 -10.16 12.45
CA MET A 28 -5.19 -9.88 13.87
C MET A 28 -5.31 -11.23 14.59
N PRO A 29 -4.44 -11.51 15.58
CA PRO A 29 -4.55 -12.76 16.31
C PRO A 29 -5.88 -12.84 17.07
N THR A 30 -6.46 -14.03 17.05
CA THR A 30 -7.74 -14.35 17.68
C THR A 30 -7.56 -14.40 19.19
N HIS A 31 -7.67 -13.24 19.86
CA HIS A 31 -7.68 -13.09 21.32
C HIS A 31 -6.51 -13.76 22.07
N GLY A 32 -5.50 -12.96 22.39
CA GLY A 32 -4.36 -13.40 23.21
C GLY A 32 -3.05 -12.90 22.64
N SER A 33 -2.60 -11.76 23.15
CA SER A 33 -1.21 -11.28 23.27
C SER A 33 -0.16 -11.68 22.23
N SER A 34 -0.50 -11.88 20.96
CA SER A 34 0.45 -11.90 19.86
C SER A 34 0.30 -10.61 19.08
N THR A 35 1.40 -10.03 18.65
CA THR A 35 1.36 -8.90 17.71
C THR A 35 1.07 -9.43 16.33
N ALA A 36 0.34 -8.67 15.51
CA ALA A 36 0.18 -9.01 14.10
C ALA A 36 1.58 -9.13 13.43
N ASP A 37 1.71 -10.14 12.58
CA ASP A 37 2.98 -10.45 11.93
C ASP A 37 3.22 -9.58 10.70
N PHE A 38 3.75 -8.38 10.94
CA PHE A 38 4.07 -7.44 9.88
C PHE A 38 5.51 -7.58 9.36
N PHE A 39 6.42 -8.08 10.19
CA PHE A 39 7.86 -8.01 9.90
C PHE A 39 8.40 -9.26 9.18
N HIS A 40 7.90 -10.47 9.47
CA HIS A 40 8.38 -11.65 8.73
C HIS A 40 8.11 -11.55 7.21
N PRO A 41 6.93 -11.10 6.75
CA PRO A 41 6.68 -10.91 5.31
C PRO A 41 7.64 -9.88 4.70
N LEU A 42 7.87 -8.77 5.40
CA LEU A 42 8.79 -7.71 4.95
C LEU A 42 10.22 -8.25 4.80
N CYS A 43 10.75 -8.90 5.84
CA CYS A 43 12.08 -9.50 5.82
C CYS A 43 12.20 -10.53 4.70
N ARG A 44 11.21 -11.40 4.53
CA ARG A 44 11.19 -12.40 3.47
C ARG A 44 11.25 -11.79 2.06
N HIS A 45 10.52 -10.70 1.82
CA HIS A 45 10.59 -9.99 0.55
C HIS A 45 11.95 -9.31 0.31
N ILE A 46 12.57 -8.77 1.36
CA ILE A 46 13.94 -8.22 1.30
C ILE A 46 14.93 -9.34 0.94
N GLU A 47 14.92 -10.46 1.67
CA GLU A 47 15.78 -11.62 1.40
C GLU A 47 15.64 -12.11 -0.04
N ASN A 48 14.40 -12.29 -0.52
CA ASN A 48 14.14 -12.70 -1.90
C ASN A 48 14.71 -11.71 -2.91
N THR A 49 14.62 -10.41 -2.64
CA THR A 49 15.20 -9.37 -3.51
C THR A 49 16.72 -9.48 -3.53
N VAL A 50 17.36 -9.66 -2.37
CA VAL A 50 18.83 -9.83 -2.26
C VAL A 50 19.31 -11.08 -2.99
N ILE A 51 18.60 -12.21 -2.84
CA ILE A 51 18.98 -13.50 -3.43
C ILE A 51 18.76 -13.51 -4.95
N THR A 52 17.65 -12.95 -5.41
CA THR A 52 17.21 -13.09 -6.82
C THR A 52 17.49 -11.88 -7.69
N GLY A 53 17.78 -10.72 -7.09
CA GLY A 53 17.87 -9.43 -7.77
C GLY A 53 16.52 -8.90 -8.31
N LYS A 54 15.39 -9.56 -8.00
CA LYS A 54 14.07 -9.18 -8.52
C LYS A 54 13.29 -8.39 -7.49
N VAL A 55 12.90 -7.17 -7.85
CA VAL A 55 12.03 -6.32 -7.03
C VAL A 55 10.54 -6.61 -7.32
N PRO A 56 9.65 -6.60 -6.29
CA PRO A 56 8.23 -6.87 -6.48
C PRO A 56 7.45 -5.74 -7.15
N TYR A 57 8.00 -4.52 -7.14
CA TYR A 57 7.46 -3.33 -7.77
C TYR A 57 8.59 -2.34 -8.08
N PRO A 58 8.38 -1.38 -9.00
CA PRO A 58 9.37 -0.32 -9.26
C PRO A 58 9.64 0.49 -7.98
N VAL A 59 10.92 0.75 -7.70
CA VAL A 59 11.34 1.48 -6.49
C VAL A 59 10.76 2.90 -6.47
N GLU A 60 10.51 3.48 -7.63
CA GLU A 60 9.89 4.78 -7.86
C GLU A 60 8.49 4.86 -7.23
N ARG A 61 7.80 3.72 -7.01
CA ARG A 61 6.51 3.68 -6.29
C ARG A 61 6.63 4.32 -4.90
N THR A 62 7.80 4.26 -4.27
CA THR A 62 8.03 4.90 -2.96
C THR A 62 7.83 6.42 -3.01
N LEU A 63 8.02 7.07 -4.17
CA LEU A 63 7.76 8.51 -4.34
C LEU A 63 6.29 8.87 -4.15
N LEU A 64 5.36 7.93 -4.36
CA LEU A 64 3.93 8.19 -4.14
C LEU A 64 3.62 8.46 -2.66
N THR A 65 4.42 7.91 -1.74
CA THR A 65 4.28 8.19 -0.30
C THR A 65 5.29 9.22 0.17
N SER A 66 6.59 9.03 -0.10
CA SER A 66 7.63 9.94 0.36
C SER A 66 7.53 11.31 -0.32
N GLY A 67 7.35 11.34 -1.64
CA GLY A 67 7.19 12.57 -2.42
C GLY A 67 5.95 13.36 -1.98
N MET A 68 4.84 12.67 -1.68
CA MET A 68 3.63 13.32 -1.16
C MET A 68 3.89 14.00 0.18
N THR A 69 4.53 13.30 1.12
CA THR A 69 4.85 13.84 2.44
C THR A 69 5.83 15.01 2.34
N LEU A 70 6.88 14.87 1.52
CA LEU A 70 7.87 15.93 1.30
C LEU A 70 7.23 17.17 0.69
N ALA A 71 6.42 17.02 -0.36
CA ALA A 71 5.71 18.13 -0.99
C ALA A 71 4.69 18.77 -0.04
N GLY A 72 4.05 17.99 0.84
CA GLY A 72 3.17 18.51 1.88
C GLY A 72 3.93 19.37 2.90
N VAL A 73 5.09 18.92 3.37
CA VAL A 73 5.95 19.70 4.27
C VAL A 73 6.44 20.98 3.60
N GLU A 74 6.87 20.90 2.34
CA GLU A 74 7.27 22.07 1.54
C GLU A 74 6.10 23.06 1.38
N SER A 75 4.92 22.56 1.03
CA SER A 75 3.71 23.38 0.93
C SER A 75 3.43 24.13 2.23
N LEU A 76 3.50 23.45 3.38
CA LEU A 76 3.31 24.08 4.69
C LEU A 76 4.35 25.18 4.94
N HIS A 77 5.62 24.92 4.61
CA HIS A 77 6.70 25.92 4.73
C HIS A 77 6.44 27.16 3.87
N MET A 78 5.91 26.96 2.65
CA MET A 78 5.59 28.03 1.70
C MET A 78 4.23 28.72 1.94
N GLY A 79 3.57 28.48 3.07
CA GLY A 79 2.28 29.10 3.39
C GLY A 79 1.07 28.37 2.78
N GLN A 80 1.13 27.05 2.70
CA GLN A 80 0.07 26.16 2.21
C GLN A 80 -0.30 26.35 0.74
N ILE A 81 0.69 26.68 -0.09
CA ILE A 81 0.47 26.83 -1.53
C ILE A 81 0.62 25.49 -2.26
N PRO A 82 -0.04 25.29 -3.42
CA PRO A 82 0.17 24.10 -4.24
C PRO A 82 1.63 23.96 -4.70
N VAL A 83 2.20 22.76 -4.53
CA VAL A 83 3.55 22.40 -5.00
C VAL A 83 3.42 21.40 -6.14
N ALA A 84 4.03 21.71 -7.29
CA ALA A 84 4.03 20.80 -8.43
C ALA A 84 4.98 19.62 -8.21
N THR A 85 4.51 18.39 -8.44
CA THR A 85 5.27 17.16 -8.21
C THR A 85 5.41 16.31 -9.49
N PRO A 86 6.01 16.83 -10.58
CA PRO A 86 6.10 16.10 -11.85
C PRO A 86 6.89 14.77 -11.72
N HIS A 87 7.82 14.70 -10.77
CA HIS A 87 8.58 13.49 -10.45
C HIS A 87 7.74 12.39 -9.78
N MET A 88 6.56 12.72 -9.24
CA MET A 88 5.60 11.75 -8.70
C MET A 88 4.66 11.16 -9.76
N ASN A 89 4.84 11.45 -11.04
CA ASN A 89 4.08 10.86 -12.14
C ASN A 89 4.46 9.38 -12.37
N VAL A 90 4.29 8.55 -11.34
CA VAL A 90 4.68 7.14 -11.30
C VAL A 90 3.46 6.29 -11.58
N SER A 91 3.45 5.67 -12.76
CA SER A 91 2.46 4.67 -13.15
C SER A 91 3.10 3.28 -13.14
N TYR A 92 2.43 2.32 -12.51
CA TYR A 92 2.92 0.93 -12.47
C TYR A 92 1.76 -0.06 -12.54
N LYS A 93 2.07 -1.28 -12.98
CA LYS A 93 1.13 -2.42 -12.93
C LYS A 93 1.57 -3.37 -11.84
N VAL A 94 0.62 -3.83 -11.04
CA VAL A 94 0.84 -4.91 -10.08
C VAL A 94 0.99 -6.24 -10.82
N GLY A 95 1.79 -7.15 -10.27
CA GLY A 95 1.92 -8.52 -10.77
C GLY A 95 0.61 -9.31 -10.61
N LYS A 96 0.48 -10.41 -11.36
CA LYS A 96 -0.69 -11.31 -11.26
C LYS A 96 -0.72 -12.11 -9.95
N GLU A 97 0.45 -12.35 -9.37
CA GLU A 97 0.61 -13.12 -8.15
C GLU A 97 0.25 -12.28 -6.92
N SER A 98 -0.44 -12.92 -5.97
CA SER A 98 -0.73 -12.30 -4.67
C SER A 98 0.53 -12.24 -3.82
N THR A 99 0.82 -11.06 -3.25
CA THR A 99 1.88 -10.86 -2.26
C THR A 99 1.37 -11.08 -0.82
N TYR A 100 0.18 -11.65 -0.65
CA TYR A 100 -0.36 -11.98 0.67
C TYR A 100 0.52 -13.01 1.38
N TRP A 101 0.81 -12.76 2.65
CA TRP A 101 1.59 -13.68 3.49
C TRP A 101 0.79 -14.92 3.83
N LYS A 102 1.30 -16.10 3.50
CA LYS A 102 0.59 -17.39 3.68
C LYS A 102 1.08 -18.22 4.87
N GLY A 103 2.05 -17.72 5.64
CA GLY A 103 2.75 -18.49 6.66
C GLY A 103 3.99 -19.19 6.13
#